data_AF-A0A9D2JIA4-F1
#
_entry.id   AF-A0A9D2JIA4-F1
#
_cell.length_a   1.000
_cell.length_b   1.000
_cell.length_c   1.000
_cell.angle_alpha   90.00
_cell.angle_beta   90.00
_cell.angle_gamma   90.00
#
_symmetry.space_group_name_H-M   'P 1'
#
loop_
_entity.id
_entity.type
_entity.pdbx_description
1 polymer ?
#
loop_
_entity_poly.entity_id
_entity_poly.type
_entity_poly.pdbx_seq_one_letter_code
_entity_poly.pdbx_strand_id
1 'polypeptide(L)'
;GDYNLIETKAPTGYILESSDIAFTIVKDQYGNAAHIQTVNNLRQGLLPSTGGTGIYAFLIIGSMMMAGAYFWFKRSKEHAEV
;
A
#
# COMPACT_ATOMS: atom_id res chain seq x y z
N GLY A 1 -18.22 -20.80 -26.84
CA GLY A 1 -18.91 -20.36 -25.62
C GLY A 1 -18.04 -19.39 -24.89
N ASP A 2 -18.62 -18.40 -24.22
CA ASP A 2 -17.89 -17.33 -23.54
C ASP A 2 -17.84 -17.59 -22.03
N TYR A 3 -16.66 -17.39 -21.46
CA TYR A 3 -16.35 -17.74 -20.07
C TYR A 3 -15.45 -16.67 -19.45
N ASN A 4 -15.44 -16.64 -18.11
CA ASN A 4 -14.52 -15.82 -17.33
C ASN A 4 -13.61 -16.72 -16.50
N LEU A 5 -12.32 -16.40 -16.48
CA LEU A 5 -11.36 -16.93 -15.53
C LEU A 5 -11.37 -16.02 -14.29
N ILE A 6 -11.68 -16.62 -13.14
CA ILE A 6 -11.71 -15.96 -11.83
C ILE A 6 -10.56 -16.54 -11.02
N GLU A 7 -9.59 -15.71 -10.65
CA GLU A 7 -8.53 -16.14 -9.75
C GLU A 7 -9.08 -16.27 -8.33
N THR A 8 -8.94 -17.46 -7.73
CA THR A 8 -9.44 -17.73 -6.37
C THR A 8 -8.34 -17.69 -5.32
N LYS A 9 -7.08 -17.83 -5.75
CA LYS A 9 -5.91 -17.83 -4.88
C LYS A 9 -4.64 -17.47 -5.67
N ALA A 10 -3.99 -16.38 -5.27
CA ALA A 10 -2.69 -16.01 -5.81
C ALA A 10 -1.57 -16.92 -5.25
N PRO A 11 -0.49 -17.13 -6.02
CA PRO A 11 0.75 -17.72 -5.53
C PRO A 11 1.40 -16.89 -4.42
N THR A 12 2.28 -17.52 -3.64
CA THR A 12 3.02 -16.84 -2.57
C THR A 12 3.82 -15.65 -3.10
N GLY A 13 3.63 -14.47 -2.50
CA GLY A 13 4.33 -13.24 -2.89
C GLY A 13 3.71 -12.50 -4.08
N TYR A 14 2.51 -12.86 -4.48
CA TYR A 14 1.71 -12.18 -5.50
C TYR A 14 0.39 -11.67 -4.91
N ILE A 15 -0.19 -10.67 -5.57
CA ILE A 15 -1.48 -10.08 -5.23
C ILE A 15 -2.56 -10.94 -5.89
N LEU A 16 -3.64 -11.21 -5.15
CA LEU A 16 -4.84 -11.84 -5.71
C LEU A 16 -5.51 -10.86 -6.67
N GLU A 17 -5.53 -11.19 -7.95
CA GLU A 17 -6.19 -10.39 -8.97
C GLU A 17 -7.71 -10.49 -8.81
N SER A 18 -8.38 -9.36 -8.63
CA SER A 18 -9.85 -9.30 -8.48
C SER A 18 -10.57 -9.12 -9.81
N SER A 19 -9.85 -9.04 -10.93
CA SER A 19 -10.42 -8.83 -12.25
C SER A 19 -10.68 -10.15 -12.96
N ASP A 20 -11.89 -10.30 -13.50
CA ASP A 20 -12.25 -11.42 -14.36
C ASP A 20 -11.57 -11.31 -15.73
N ILE A 21 -11.01 -12.42 -16.21
CA ILE A 21 -10.40 -12.50 -17.54
C ILE A 21 -11.33 -13.27 -18.47
N ALA A 22 -11.94 -12.56 -19.42
CA ALA A 22 -12.85 -13.16 -20.39
C ALA A 22 -12.09 -13.94 -21.47
N PHE A 23 -12.61 -15.12 -21.84
CA PHE A 23 -12.12 -15.93 -22.95
C PHE A 23 -13.25 -16.73 -23.62
N THR A 24 -13.04 -17.06 -24.91
CA THR A 24 -14.02 -17.81 -25.72
C THR A 24 -13.46 -19.18 -26.08
N ILE A 25 -14.25 -20.22 -25.84
CA ILE A 25 -13.98 -21.58 -26.30
C ILE A 25 -14.57 -21.76 -27.70
N VAL A 26 -13.71 -22.03 -28.67
CA VAL A 26 -14.06 -22.37 -30.06
C VAL A 26 -13.88 -23.88 -30.27
N LYS A 27 -14.80 -24.50 -31.00
CA LYS A 27 -14.77 -25.94 -31.30
C LYS A 27 -13.49 -26.32 -32.04
N ASP A 28 -12.90 -27.46 -31.71
CA ASP A 28 -11.71 -28.04 -32.36
C ASP A 28 -10.45 -27.15 -32.30
N GLN A 29 -10.37 -26.20 -31.36
CA GLN A 29 -9.20 -25.33 -31.16
C GLN A 29 -8.44 -25.63 -29.85
N TYR A 30 -8.79 -26.70 -29.14
CA TYR A 30 -8.09 -27.10 -27.92
C TYR A 30 -6.63 -27.47 -28.22
N GLY A 31 -5.69 -26.85 -27.49
CA GLY A 31 -4.25 -27.05 -27.70
C GLY A 31 -3.63 -26.23 -28.84
N ASN A 32 -4.42 -25.42 -29.55
CA ASN A 32 -3.86 -24.47 -30.52
C ASN A 32 -3.11 -23.35 -29.79
N ALA A 33 -1.82 -23.18 -30.08
CA ALA A 33 -0.98 -22.14 -29.49
C ALA A 33 -1.52 -20.71 -29.67
N ALA A 34 -2.25 -20.44 -30.77
CA ALA A 34 -2.89 -19.16 -31.02
C ALA A 34 -4.03 -18.83 -30.04
N HIS A 35 -4.54 -19.83 -29.32
CA HIS A 35 -5.63 -19.68 -28.34
C HIS A 35 -5.15 -19.87 -26.89
N ILE A 36 -3.83 -19.94 -26.65
CA ILE A 36 -3.27 -19.96 -25.29
C ILE A 36 -3.19 -18.53 -24.78
N GLN A 37 -3.96 -18.24 -23.73
CA GLN A 37 -3.91 -16.96 -23.04
C GLN A 37 -2.95 -17.05 -21.85
N THR A 38 -1.97 -16.16 -21.78
CA THR A 38 -1.08 -16.03 -20.63
C THR A 38 -1.71 -15.12 -19.59
N VAL A 39 -1.80 -15.60 -18.35
CA VAL A 39 -2.30 -14.83 -17.20
C VAL A 39 -1.12 -14.45 -16.31
N ASN A 40 -0.80 -13.16 -16.27
CA ASN A 40 0.30 -12.64 -15.48
C ASN A 40 -0.18 -12.19 -14.09
N ASN A 41 0.55 -12.56 -13.05
CA ASN A 41 0.27 -12.15 -11.67
C ASN A 41 1.12 -10.94 -11.27
N LEU A 42 0.57 -10.00 -10.51
CA LEU A 42 1.32 -8.88 -9.94
C LEU A 42 2.03 -9.30 -8.65
N ARG A 43 3.34 -9.06 -8.57
CA ARG A 43 4.09 -9.32 -7.33
C ARG A 43 3.64 -8.37 -6.24
N GLN A 44 3.46 -8.90 -5.04
CA GLN A 44 3.20 -8.09 -3.86
C GLN A 44 4.43 -7.21 -3.58
N GLY A 45 4.24 -5.90 -3.70
CA GLY A 45 5.29 -4.93 -3.37
C GLY A 45 5.61 -4.94 -1.88
N LEU A 46 6.88 -4.74 -1.55
CA LEU A 46 7.28 -4.42 -0.17
C LEU A 46 7.03 -2.93 0.03
N LEU A 47 5.97 -2.58 0.74
CA LEU A 47 5.85 -1.21 1.26
C LEU A 47 6.98 -1.02 2.27
N PRO A 48 7.87 -0.03 2.08
CA PRO A 48 8.90 0.25 3.07
C PRO A 48 8.19 0.63 4.37
N SER A 49 8.59 0.01 5.47
CA SER A 49 8.16 0.44 6.79
C SER A 49 8.79 1.81 7.07
N THR A 50 8.06 2.88 6.81
CA THR A 50 8.51 4.26 7.02
C THR A 50 8.44 4.70 8.49
N GLY A 51 8.17 3.76 9.40
CA GLY A 51 8.12 3.94 10.86
C GLY A 51 9.29 3.30 11.61
N GLY A 52 10.49 3.25 11.01
CA GLY A 52 11.69 2.79 11.72
C GLY A 52 12.03 3.67 12.93
N THR A 53 12.87 3.15 13.83
CA THR A 53 13.27 3.80 15.10
C THR A 53 13.77 5.26 14.95
N GLY A 54 14.25 5.64 13.76
CA GLY A 54 14.71 7.01 13.47
C GLY A 54 13.65 8.10 13.63
N ILE A 55 12.34 7.78 13.55
CA ILE A 55 11.27 8.78 13.73
C ILE A 55 11.23 9.35 15.15
N TYR A 56 11.67 8.58 16.16
CA TYR A 56 11.60 8.99 17.56
C TYR A 56 12.42 10.25 17.86
N ALA A 57 13.55 10.46 17.18
CA ALA A 57 14.36 11.66 17.37
C ALA A 57 13.59 12.93 16.99
N PHE A 58 12.88 12.91 15.86
CA PHE A 58 12.04 14.03 15.42
C PHE A 58 10.85 14.26 16.36
N LEU A 59 10.21 13.20 16.83
CA LEU A 59 9.08 13.31 17.77
C LEU A 59 9.51 13.90 19.11
N ILE A 60 10.66 13.48 19.64
CA ILE A 60 11.21 13.97 20.91
C ILE A 60 11.62 15.44 20.78
N ILE A 61 12.36 15.80 19.72
CA ILE A 61 12.79 17.19 19.47
C ILE A 61 11.56 18.10 19.27
N GLY A 62 10.61 17.68 18.43
CA GLY A 62 9.38 18.43 18.18
C GLY A 62 8.56 18.63 19.45
N SER A 63 8.41 17.58 20.27
CA SER A 63 7.67 17.68 21.53
C SER A 63 8.36 18.59 22.55
N MET A 64 9.69 18.52 22.68
CA MET A 64 10.46 19.42 23.55
C MET A 64 10.34 20.88 23.09
N MET A 65 10.39 21.13 21.78
CA MET A 65 10.22 22.46 21.21
C MET A 65 8.81 23.03 21.50
N MET A 66 7.76 22.22 21.32
CA MET A 66 6.38 22.63 21.65
C MET A 66 6.20 22.91 23.15
N ALA A 67 6.76 22.07 24.02
CA ALA A 67 6.72 22.29 25.46
C ALA A 67 7.44 23.59 25.85
N GLY A 68 8.66 23.82 25.32
CA GLY A 68 9.43 25.04 25.57
C GLY A 68 8.69 26.30 25.11
N ALA A 69 8.10 26.28 23.92
CA ALA A 69 7.28 27.37 23.40
C ALA A 69 6.05 27.64 24.28
N TYR A 70 5.37 26.59 24.76
CA TYR A 70 4.24 26.72 25.68
C TYR A 70 4.63 27.38 27.00
N PHE A 71 5.73 26.93 27.63
CA PHE A 71 6.23 27.53 28.88
C PHE A 71 6.66 28.99 28.69
N TRP A 72 7.35 29.30 27.59
CA TRP A 72 7.75 30.66 27.26
C TRP A 72 6.54 31.57 27.02
N PHE A 73 5.55 31.11 26.26
CA PHE A 73 4.32 31.86 26.00
C PHE A 73 3.51 32.12 27.27
N LYS A 74 3.41 31.13 28.17
CA LYS A 74 2.74 31.29 29.47
C LYS A 74 3.45 32.34 30.33
N ARG A 75 4.78 32.26 30.44
CA ARG A 75 5.57 33.25 31.21
C ARG A 75 5.50 34.64 30.58
N SER A 76 5.56 34.75 29.25
CA SER A 76 5.50 36.04 28.53
C SER A 76 4.22 36.83 28.86
N LYS A 77 3.09 36.13 29.03
CA LYS A 77 1.83 36.77 29.42
C LYS A 77 1.81 37.29 30.86
N GLU A 78 2.50 36.63 31.79
CA GLU A 78 2.61 37.09 33.19
C GLU A 78 3.41 38.40 33.30
N HIS A 79 4.41 38.61 32.42
CA HIS A 79 5.19 39.87 32.39
C HIS A 79 4.47 41.02 31.64
N ALA A 80 3.35 40.73 30.97
CA ALA A 80 2.58 41.74 30.24
C ALA A 80 1.44 42.37 31.08
N GLU A 81 1.20 41.88 32.30
CA GLU A 81 0.10 42.30 33.18
C GLU A 81 0.57 43.08 34.43
N VAL A 82 1.80 43.62 34.41
CA VAL A 82 2.36 44.51 35.46
C VAL A 82 2.48 45.96 35.01
#